data_AF-A0AAV4J2B9-F1
#
_entry.id   AF-A0AAV4J2B9-F1
#
_cell.length_a   1.000
_cell.length_b   1.000
_cell.length_c   1.000
_cell.angle_alpha   90.00
_cell.angle_beta   90.00
_cell.angle_gamma   90.00
#
_symmetry.space_group_name_H-M   'P 1'
#
loop_
_entity.id
_entity.type
_entity.pdbx_description
1 polymer ?
#
loop_
_entity_poly.entity_id
_entity_poly.type
_entity_poly.pdbx_seq_one_letter_code
_entity_poly.pdbx_strand_id
1 'polypeptide(L)'
;MKCLPYTAGFVVIAIIYGAGGAFLHGPEEMLPHPFHMTYSPSYIFPGVTKNLALRCEHNPESTVEHILRKVSKVRILEKISQDEWQLMAVQNGSGMPVVLNNKISASGVVTPKSVDANFLEIRWAEVDKKTLGVYRCDIVGTGEDYHSDVEMTMELELTRGDIPNDVLYSLLLQTEREMESLVAANTRDIELLKEQNVSLGHQGSTIDDVKASDEFLLRSNTVAWPAGEYALLQPNTGCPVDLAFYGGNSGYFRLHTESTEDFNNNTVHGQTHLSQPIMMKSGSKFFFFLRFCVVTKVFSDLPWPKGSYCIHTKGSRCPAGFSYGKIYLDTEDHLNADLYGGNVPFYPPSDLLFCCKADQDAQTPITLPTDSPFYLYRIGGRCQEVEGMDVTEEFMAIDTENFINQNSVSGSLPDSDLGADSIVRIELCYYSKK
;
A
#
# COMPACT_ATOMS: atom_id res chain seq x y z
N MET A 1 2.99 -44.12 79.43
CA MET A 1 1.95 -43.94 78.39
C MET A 1 2.66 -43.39 77.17
N LYS A 2 3.03 -44.26 76.22
CA LYS A 2 3.90 -43.92 75.09
C LYS A 2 3.39 -44.59 73.81
N CYS A 3 3.55 -43.85 72.73
CA CYS A 3 3.17 -44.06 71.33
C CYS A 3 3.61 -45.40 70.73
N LEU A 4 2.90 -45.82 69.67
CA LEU A 4 3.36 -46.55 68.48
C LEU A 4 2.33 -46.34 67.33
N PRO A 5 2.65 -46.62 66.03
CA PRO A 5 2.61 -45.59 64.98
C PRO A 5 1.90 -45.98 63.65
N TYR A 6 1.77 -44.98 62.76
CA TYR A 6 1.90 -44.98 61.27
C TYR A 6 0.98 -45.79 60.32
N THR A 7 0.29 -45.00 59.45
CA THR A 7 0.01 -45.13 57.99
C THR A 7 -0.78 -46.32 57.42
N ALA A 8 -1.58 -46.23 56.34
CA ALA A 8 -2.17 -45.17 55.52
C ALA A 8 -3.16 -45.87 54.56
N GLY A 9 -4.22 -45.19 54.10
CA GLY A 9 -5.08 -45.69 53.02
C GLY A 9 -6.49 -45.12 53.08
N PHE A 10 -6.71 -43.95 52.48
CA PHE A 10 -8.05 -43.42 52.23
C PHE A 10 -8.37 -43.52 50.73
N VAL A 11 -9.35 -44.36 50.44
CA VAL A 11 -10.15 -44.35 49.21
C VAL A 11 -11.14 -43.20 49.34
N VAL A 12 -11.20 -42.31 48.35
CA VAL A 12 -12.29 -41.31 48.24
C VAL A 12 -13.11 -41.62 46.99
N ILE A 13 -14.37 -41.96 47.26
CA ILE A 13 -15.46 -42.19 46.31
C ILE A 13 -15.93 -40.84 45.77
N ALA A 14 -16.03 -40.73 44.45
CA ALA A 14 -16.59 -39.59 43.75
C ALA A 14 -18.12 -39.57 43.89
N ILE A 15 -18.68 -38.40 44.22
CA ILE A 15 -20.12 -38.10 44.08
C ILE A 15 -20.25 -36.90 43.14
N ILE A 16 -21.05 -37.12 42.11
CA ILE A 16 -21.36 -36.23 40.99
C ILE A 16 -22.52 -35.30 41.38
N TYR A 17 -22.36 -34.00 41.18
CA TYR A 17 -23.37 -33.01 40.79
C TYR A 17 -22.56 -31.94 40.03
N GLY A 18 -22.78 -31.64 38.74
CA GLY A 18 -24.02 -31.23 38.12
C GLY A 18 -23.90 -29.74 37.77
N ALA A 19 -23.22 -29.40 36.68
CA ALA A 19 -23.20 -28.05 36.11
C ALA A 19 -23.19 -28.16 34.58
N GLY A 20 -24.15 -27.49 33.94
CA GLY A 20 -24.32 -27.49 32.48
C GLY A 20 -23.10 -26.92 31.78
N GLY A 21 -22.43 -27.77 31.00
CA GLY A 21 -21.38 -27.38 30.08
C GLY A 21 -21.99 -26.91 28.77
N ALA A 22 -21.73 -25.67 28.41
CA ALA A 22 -21.79 -25.22 27.03
C ALA A 22 -20.85 -26.12 26.21
N PHE A 23 -21.38 -26.74 25.16
CA PHE A 23 -20.60 -27.48 24.18
C PHE A 23 -19.68 -26.49 23.44
N LEU A 24 -18.41 -26.44 23.84
CA LEU A 24 -17.34 -25.91 23.01
C LEU A 24 -17.15 -26.90 21.85
N HIS A 25 -17.63 -26.53 20.66
CA HIS A 25 -17.20 -27.17 19.42
C HIS A 25 -15.70 -26.87 19.25
N GLY A 26 -14.87 -27.90 19.41
CA GLY A 26 -13.50 -27.86 18.88
C GLY A 26 -13.53 -27.74 17.36
N PRO A 27 -12.42 -27.33 16.71
CA PRO A 27 -12.36 -27.30 15.25
C PRO A 27 -12.62 -28.72 14.75
N GLU A 28 -13.68 -28.86 13.95
CA GLU A 28 -14.04 -30.07 13.23
C GLU A 28 -12.82 -30.48 12.39
N GLU A 29 -12.20 -31.63 12.71
CA GLU A 29 -11.15 -32.21 11.87
C GLU A 29 -11.76 -32.47 10.48
N MET A 30 -11.46 -31.59 9.53
CA MET A 30 -11.90 -31.72 8.16
C MET A 30 -11.33 -33.02 7.57
N LEU A 31 -12.21 -33.97 7.27
CA LEU A 31 -11.84 -35.22 6.60
C LEU A 31 -11.13 -34.88 5.26
N PRO A 32 -10.01 -35.56 4.95
CA PRO A 32 -9.22 -35.25 3.75
C PRO A 32 -10.04 -35.52 2.49
N HIS A 33 -10.19 -34.52 1.63
CA HIS A 33 -10.94 -34.65 0.38
C HIS A 33 -10.16 -35.52 -0.64
N PRO A 34 -10.84 -36.26 -1.53
CA PRO A 34 -10.17 -37.15 -2.50
C PRO A 34 -9.24 -36.41 -3.48
N PHE A 35 -9.47 -35.11 -3.67
CA PHE A 35 -8.62 -34.22 -4.45
C PHE A 35 -8.21 -33.02 -3.61
N HIS A 36 -7.02 -32.47 -3.89
CA HIS A 36 -6.54 -31.26 -3.24
C HIS A 36 -6.01 -30.25 -4.24
N MET A 37 -5.83 -29.03 -3.75
CA MET A 37 -5.02 -28.02 -4.40
C MET A 37 -3.81 -27.68 -3.54
N THR A 38 -2.67 -27.54 -4.20
CA THR A 38 -1.41 -27.10 -3.58
C THR A 38 -0.82 -25.96 -4.39
N TYR A 39 0.04 -25.17 -3.75
CA TYR A 39 0.78 -24.12 -4.43
C TYR A 39 2.24 -24.11 -3.99
N SER A 40 3.11 -23.64 -4.89
CA SER A 40 4.54 -23.51 -4.64
C SER A 40 5.12 -22.34 -5.43
N PRO A 41 5.97 -21.48 -4.84
CA PRO A 41 6.44 -21.55 -3.45
C PRO A 41 5.33 -21.17 -2.44
N SER A 42 5.51 -21.58 -1.18
CA SER A 42 4.56 -21.30 -0.09
C SER A 42 4.52 -19.82 0.34
N TYR A 43 5.45 -18.99 -0.15
CA TYR A 43 5.49 -17.56 0.09
C TYR A 43 5.04 -16.80 -1.16
N ILE A 44 4.03 -15.93 -1.00
CA ILE A 44 3.43 -15.18 -2.10
C ILE A 44 3.57 -13.68 -1.84
N PHE A 45 4.40 -13.04 -2.66
CA PHE A 45 4.65 -11.60 -2.66
C PHE A 45 4.49 -11.02 -4.06
N PRO A 46 3.48 -10.16 -4.27
CA PRO A 46 3.32 -9.46 -5.55
C PRO A 46 4.59 -8.70 -5.93
N GLY A 47 5.07 -8.91 -7.17
CA GLY A 47 6.29 -8.30 -7.72
C GLY A 47 7.60 -8.94 -7.27
N VAL A 48 7.58 -9.93 -6.39
CA VAL A 48 8.78 -10.64 -5.89
C VAL A 48 8.71 -12.13 -6.20
N THR A 49 7.59 -12.79 -5.89
CA THR A 49 7.42 -14.22 -6.18
C THR A 49 7.33 -14.44 -7.69
N LYS A 50 8.22 -15.28 -8.20
CA LYS A 50 8.26 -15.71 -9.60
C LYS A 50 7.93 -17.19 -9.70
N ASN A 51 7.38 -17.60 -10.85
CA ASN A 51 7.06 -18.99 -11.15
C ASN A 51 6.12 -19.66 -10.13
N LEU A 52 5.15 -18.92 -9.58
CA LEU A 52 4.13 -19.47 -8.70
C LEU A 52 3.34 -20.53 -9.47
N ALA A 53 3.30 -21.75 -8.95
CA ALA A 53 2.54 -22.87 -9.48
C ALA A 53 1.37 -23.17 -8.56
N LEU A 54 0.19 -23.33 -9.13
CA LEU A 54 -1.02 -23.80 -8.46
C LEU A 54 -1.45 -25.11 -9.12
N ARG A 55 -1.50 -26.17 -8.33
CA ARG A 55 -1.63 -27.54 -8.81
C ARG A 55 -2.84 -28.21 -8.19
N CYS A 56 -3.66 -28.84 -9.02
CA CYS A 56 -4.77 -29.68 -8.64
C CYS A 56 -4.48 -31.13 -9.03
N GLU A 57 -4.62 -32.05 -8.09
CA GLU A 57 -4.40 -33.48 -8.30
C GLU A 57 -5.14 -34.32 -7.25
N HIS A 58 -5.12 -35.65 -7.44
CA HIS A 58 -5.64 -36.59 -6.45
C HIS A 58 -4.82 -36.54 -5.15
N ASN A 59 -5.50 -36.61 -4.01
CA ASN A 59 -4.88 -36.62 -2.70
C ASN A 59 -4.57 -38.06 -2.26
N PRO A 60 -3.31 -38.52 -2.31
CA PRO A 60 -2.97 -39.90 -1.94
C PRO A 60 -3.16 -40.18 -0.45
N GLU A 61 -3.27 -39.14 0.39
CA GLU A 61 -3.48 -39.25 1.83
C GLU A 61 -4.97 -39.28 2.20
N SER A 62 -5.87 -39.09 1.24
CA SER A 62 -7.30 -39.16 1.50
C SER A 62 -7.74 -40.58 1.77
N THR A 63 -8.48 -40.75 2.87
CA THR A 63 -9.20 -41.99 3.20
C THR A 63 -10.64 -42.00 2.67
N VAL A 64 -11.04 -40.93 1.97
CA VAL A 64 -12.37 -40.77 1.39
C VAL A 64 -12.32 -41.29 -0.05
N GLU A 65 -13.19 -42.25 -0.38
CA GLU A 65 -13.29 -42.74 -1.76
C GLU A 65 -13.88 -41.64 -2.66
N HIS A 66 -13.27 -41.45 -3.84
CA HIS A 66 -13.83 -40.60 -4.89
C HIS A 66 -15.03 -41.31 -5.55
N ILE A 67 -16.06 -40.56 -5.92
CA ILE A 67 -17.25 -41.06 -6.63
C ILE A 67 -16.97 -41.29 -8.13
N LEU A 68 -15.89 -40.74 -8.67
CA LEU A 68 -15.58 -40.81 -10.10
C LEU A 68 -14.90 -42.12 -10.52
N ARG A 69 -15.46 -42.82 -11.51
CA ARG A 69 -14.78 -43.98 -12.13
C ARG A 69 -13.84 -43.60 -13.27
N LYS A 70 -14.18 -42.53 -14.00
CA LYS A 70 -13.35 -42.01 -15.09
C LYS A 70 -13.34 -40.50 -15.04
N VAL A 71 -12.15 -39.91 -15.03
CA VAL A 71 -12.00 -38.46 -15.16
C VAL A 71 -12.02 -38.09 -16.64
N SER A 72 -12.85 -37.10 -16.96
CA SER A 72 -12.99 -36.56 -18.32
C SER A 72 -12.35 -35.19 -18.47
N LYS A 73 -12.32 -34.41 -17.39
CA LYS A 73 -11.88 -33.01 -17.39
C LYS A 73 -11.48 -32.56 -15.99
N VAL A 74 -10.46 -31.71 -15.92
CA VAL A 74 -10.07 -31.00 -14.69
C VAL A 74 -10.09 -29.49 -14.98
N ARG A 75 -10.65 -28.70 -14.06
CA ARG A 75 -10.76 -27.23 -14.19
C ARG A 75 -10.20 -26.55 -12.95
N ILE A 76 -9.45 -25.47 -13.13
CA ILE A 76 -9.11 -24.55 -12.05
C ILE A 76 -9.97 -23.29 -12.20
N LEU A 77 -10.61 -22.90 -11.11
CA LEU A 77 -11.54 -21.78 -11.03
C LEU A 77 -11.04 -20.75 -10.01
N GLU A 78 -11.30 -19.47 -10.28
CA GLU A 78 -11.08 -18.34 -9.38
C GLU A 78 -12.43 -17.78 -8.93
N LYS A 79 -12.57 -17.46 -7.63
CA LYS A 79 -13.80 -16.93 -7.07
C LYS A 79 -13.92 -15.43 -7.37
N ILE A 80 -14.99 -15.03 -8.07
CA ILE A 80 -15.29 -13.62 -8.36
C ILE A 80 -16.21 -13.03 -7.28
N SER A 81 -17.19 -13.81 -6.83
CA SER A 81 -18.14 -13.43 -5.78
C SER A 81 -18.60 -14.67 -5.00
N GLN A 82 -19.53 -14.53 -4.04
CA GLN A 82 -19.93 -15.64 -3.16
C GLN A 82 -20.37 -16.90 -3.92
N ASP A 83 -21.06 -16.76 -5.05
CA ASP A 83 -21.58 -17.88 -5.85
C ASP A 83 -21.04 -17.91 -7.30
N GLU A 84 -20.10 -17.03 -7.63
CA GLU A 84 -19.61 -16.87 -9.00
C GLU A 84 -18.13 -17.25 -9.12
N TRP A 85 -17.84 -18.10 -10.11
CA TRP A 85 -16.51 -18.65 -10.38
C TRP A 85 -16.10 -18.41 -11.82
N GLN A 86 -14.88 -17.90 -12.00
CA GLN A 86 -14.24 -17.72 -13.30
C GLN A 86 -13.39 -18.94 -13.67
N LEU A 87 -13.48 -19.39 -14.92
CA LEU A 87 -12.58 -20.43 -15.42
C LEU A 87 -11.21 -19.85 -15.75
N MET A 88 -10.16 -20.43 -15.15
CA MET A 88 -8.78 -20.03 -15.38
C MET A 88 -8.08 -20.94 -16.38
N ALA A 89 -8.18 -22.24 -16.15
CA ALA A 89 -7.65 -23.26 -17.05
C ALA A 89 -8.49 -24.54 -17.01
N VAL A 90 -8.43 -25.29 -18.10
CA VAL A 90 -9.09 -26.58 -18.24
C VAL A 90 -8.21 -27.56 -19.02
N GLN A 91 -8.10 -28.78 -18.51
CA GLN A 91 -7.45 -29.89 -19.20
C GLN A 91 -8.49 -30.91 -19.66
N ASN A 92 -8.42 -31.29 -20.94
CA ASN A 92 -9.22 -32.35 -21.55
C ASN A 92 -8.27 -33.37 -22.19
N GLY A 93 -8.25 -34.61 -21.71
CA GLY A 93 -7.37 -35.65 -22.23
C GLY A 93 -5.87 -35.34 -22.05
N SER A 94 -5.04 -35.72 -23.03
CA SER A 94 -3.58 -35.54 -22.99
C SER A 94 -3.05 -34.40 -23.86
N GLY A 95 -3.93 -33.49 -24.31
CA GLY A 95 -3.55 -32.33 -25.13
C GLY A 95 -2.95 -31.18 -24.30
N MET A 96 -2.64 -30.06 -24.95
CA MET A 96 -2.30 -28.82 -24.24
C MET A 96 -3.53 -28.28 -23.48
N PRO A 97 -3.40 -27.84 -22.22
CA PRO A 97 -4.51 -27.25 -21.51
C PRO A 97 -4.98 -25.96 -22.16
N VAL A 98 -6.28 -25.69 -22.08
CA VAL A 98 -6.87 -24.44 -22.53
C VAL A 98 -6.81 -23.45 -21.37
N VAL A 99 -6.32 -22.25 -21.67
CA VAL A 99 -6.10 -21.19 -20.69
C VAL A 99 -6.85 -19.95 -21.15
N LEU A 100 -7.59 -19.31 -20.24
CA LEU A 100 -8.41 -18.12 -20.55
C LEU A 100 -7.73 -16.80 -20.23
N ASN A 101 -6.63 -16.84 -19.46
CA ASN A 101 -5.83 -15.68 -19.10
C ASN A 101 -4.44 -15.78 -19.73
N ASN A 102 -4.05 -14.78 -20.52
CA ASN A 102 -2.79 -14.78 -21.27
C ASN A 102 -1.53 -14.64 -20.39
N LYS A 103 -1.68 -14.38 -19.09
CA LYS A 103 -0.57 -14.27 -18.13
C LYS A 103 -0.21 -15.58 -17.43
N ILE A 104 -1.02 -16.63 -17.61
CA ILE A 104 -0.76 -17.94 -17.02
C ILE A 104 -0.40 -18.95 -18.11
N SER A 105 0.54 -19.82 -17.77
CA SER A 105 0.79 -21.04 -18.52
C SER A 105 0.15 -22.21 -17.79
N ALA A 106 -0.21 -23.27 -18.51
CA ALA A 106 -0.82 -24.44 -17.90
C ALA A 106 -0.16 -25.71 -18.41
N SER A 107 -0.13 -26.73 -17.56
CA SER A 107 0.22 -28.10 -17.92
C SER A 107 -0.72 -29.06 -17.21
N GLY A 108 -1.02 -30.20 -17.82
CA GLY A 108 -1.94 -31.15 -17.21
C GLY A 108 -2.03 -32.43 -18.00
N VAL A 109 -2.53 -33.47 -17.33
CA VAL A 109 -2.84 -34.75 -17.94
C VAL A 109 -4.21 -35.16 -17.42
N VAL A 110 -5.10 -35.53 -18.34
CA VAL A 110 -6.35 -36.19 -18.01
C VAL A 110 -6.43 -37.53 -18.74
N THR A 111 -6.60 -38.60 -17.98
CA THR A 111 -6.68 -39.96 -18.46
C THR A 111 -7.83 -40.72 -17.79
N PRO A 112 -8.68 -41.40 -18.55
CA PRO A 112 -9.77 -42.20 -18.00
C PRO A 112 -9.28 -43.53 -17.39
N LYS A 113 -7.97 -43.80 -17.41
CA LYS A 113 -7.40 -45.09 -16.98
C LYS A 113 -7.02 -45.14 -15.50
N SER A 114 -6.79 -44.00 -14.88
CA SER A 114 -6.38 -43.89 -13.48
C SER A 114 -6.80 -42.51 -12.99
N VAL A 115 -7.49 -42.45 -11.85
CA VAL A 115 -7.91 -41.19 -11.21
C VAL A 115 -6.69 -40.44 -10.68
N ASP A 116 -5.76 -41.16 -10.06
CA ASP A 116 -4.52 -40.62 -9.47
C ASP A 116 -3.60 -39.92 -10.48
N ALA A 117 -3.62 -40.36 -11.74
CA ALA A 117 -2.78 -39.81 -12.80
C ALA A 117 -3.29 -38.45 -13.34
N ASN A 118 -4.46 -37.98 -12.91
CA ASN A 118 -5.04 -36.74 -13.40
C ASN A 118 -4.53 -35.54 -12.61
N PHE A 119 -4.01 -34.55 -13.31
CA PHE A 119 -3.66 -33.27 -12.70
C PHE A 119 -3.82 -32.11 -13.68
N LEU A 120 -3.97 -30.92 -13.11
CA LEU A 120 -3.88 -29.65 -13.82
C LEU A 120 -3.07 -28.68 -12.97
N GLU A 121 -2.10 -28.04 -13.58
CA GLU A 121 -1.23 -27.05 -12.95
C GLU A 121 -1.23 -25.77 -13.78
N ILE A 122 -1.46 -24.64 -13.14
CA ILE A 122 -1.25 -23.31 -13.74
C ILE A 122 -0.05 -22.63 -13.11
N ARG A 123 0.66 -21.83 -13.91
CA ARG A 123 1.86 -21.11 -13.51
C ARG A 123 1.80 -19.66 -13.91
N TRP A 124 2.09 -18.78 -12.96
CA TRP A 124 2.36 -17.37 -13.20
C TRP A 124 3.87 -17.14 -13.28
N ALA A 125 4.34 -16.51 -14.35
CA ALA A 125 5.75 -16.12 -14.47
C ALA A 125 6.13 -15.13 -13.36
N GLU A 126 5.21 -14.22 -13.03
CA GLU A 126 5.34 -13.22 -11.98
C GLU A 126 3.98 -13.02 -11.29
N VAL A 127 4.00 -12.99 -9.95
CA VAL A 127 2.81 -12.78 -9.13
C VAL A 127 2.47 -11.30 -9.11
N ASP A 128 1.23 -10.94 -9.43
CA ASP A 128 0.70 -9.58 -9.27
C ASP A 128 -0.47 -9.55 -8.26
N LYS A 129 -0.99 -8.36 -7.95
CA LYS A 129 -2.11 -8.22 -7.00
C LYS A 129 -3.38 -8.98 -7.44
N LYS A 130 -3.55 -9.24 -8.73
CA LYS A 130 -4.69 -9.98 -9.29
C LYS A 130 -4.46 -11.50 -9.27
N THR A 131 -3.30 -11.95 -8.81
CA THR A 131 -2.99 -13.37 -8.61
C THR A 131 -3.49 -13.87 -7.24
N LEU A 132 -3.67 -12.95 -6.29
CA LEU A 132 -4.22 -13.26 -4.96
C LEU A 132 -5.73 -13.46 -5.05
N GLY A 133 -6.26 -14.42 -4.31
CA GLY A 133 -7.68 -14.75 -4.36
C GLY A 133 -7.98 -16.15 -3.85
N VAL A 134 -9.25 -16.54 -3.99
CA VAL A 134 -9.72 -17.87 -3.61
C VAL A 134 -9.87 -18.72 -4.87
N TYR A 135 -9.29 -19.91 -4.85
CA TYR A 135 -9.28 -20.85 -5.96
C TYR A 135 -9.90 -22.17 -5.54
N ARG A 136 -10.47 -22.87 -6.51
CA ARG A 136 -10.85 -24.27 -6.33
C ARG A 136 -10.62 -25.05 -7.62
N CYS A 137 -10.63 -26.37 -7.49
CA CYS A 137 -10.55 -27.27 -8.61
C CYS A 137 -11.82 -28.10 -8.72
N ASP A 138 -12.33 -28.22 -9.93
CA ASP A 138 -13.46 -29.07 -10.28
C ASP A 138 -12.97 -30.23 -11.16
N ILE A 139 -13.17 -31.47 -10.69
CA ILE A 139 -12.87 -32.70 -11.39
C ILE A 139 -14.18 -33.26 -11.93
N VAL A 140 -14.30 -33.32 -13.25
CA VAL A 140 -15.53 -33.77 -13.94
C VAL A 140 -15.29 -35.15 -14.53
N GLY A 141 -16.17 -36.08 -14.21
CA GLY A 141 -16.05 -37.47 -14.65
C GLY A 141 -17.39 -38.18 -14.72
N THR A 142 -17.32 -39.49 -14.91
CA THR A 142 -18.49 -40.36 -14.83
C THR A 142 -18.44 -41.20 -13.57
N GLY A 143 -19.52 -41.20 -12.79
CA GLY A 143 -19.70 -42.02 -11.60
C GLY A 143 -20.00 -43.50 -11.90
N GLU A 144 -20.37 -44.25 -10.87
CA GLU A 144 -20.69 -45.68 -10.98
C GLU A 144 -21.96 -45.96 -11.78
N ASP A 145 -22.91 -45.01 -11.76
CA ASP A 145 -24.19 -45.04 -12.45
C ASP A 145 -24.12 -44.53 -13.90
N TYR A 146 -22.91 -44.21 -14.38
CA TYR A 146 -22.64 -43.61 -15.69
C TYR A 146 -23.22 -42.20 -15.88
N HIS A 147 -23.68 -41.54 -14.80
CA HIS A 147 -24.00 -40.12 -14.83
C HIS A 147 -22.73 -39.27 -14.76
N SER A 148 -22.85 -38.01 -15.19
CA SER A 148 -21.75 -37.04 -15.13
C SER A 148 -21.75 -36.41 -13.74
N ASP A 149 -20.65 -36.56 -13.03
CA ASP A 149 -20.47 -36.04 -11.68
C ASP A 149 -19.32 -35.05 -11.63
N VAL A 150 -19.35 -34.20 -10.61
CA VAL A 150 -18.32 -33.20 -10.35
C VAL A 150 -17.87 -33.34 -8.90
N GLU A 151 -16.59 -33.62 -8.70
CA GLU A 151 -15.94 -33.50 -7.41
C GLU A 151 -15.18 -32.18 -7.31
N MET A 152 -15.22 -31.58 -6.13
CA MET A 152 -14.63 -30.27 -5.88
C MET A 152 -13.58 -30.40 -4.77
N THR A 153 -12.47 -29.70 -4.93
CA THR A 153 -11.52 -29.52 -3.83
C THR A 153 -12.08 -28.51 -2.82
N MET A 154 -11.48 -28.48 -1.63
CA MET A 154 -11.64 -27.32 -0.76
C MET A 154 -11.19 -26.03 -1.46
N GLU A 155 -11.76 -24.91 -1.00
CA GLU A 155 -11.31 -23.57 -1.39
C GLU A 155 -9.89 -23.33 -0.86
N LEU A 156 -8.97 -22.97 -1.76
CA LEU A 156 -7.59 -22.62 -1.45
C LEU A 156 -7.41 -21.12 -1.61
N GLU A 157 -7.13 -20.44 -0.51
CA GLU A 157 -6.87 -19.01 -0.50
C GLU A 157 -5.38 -18.72 -0.71
N LEU A 158 -5.05 -17.99 -1.78
CA LEU A 158 -3.72 -17.43 -1.99
C LEU A 158 -3.68 -16.03 -1.37
N THR A 159 -3.16 -15.96 -0.15
CA THR A 159 -2.96 -14.72 0.59
C THR A 159 -1.50 -14.24 0.50
N ARG A 160 -1.28 -12.98 0.90
CA ARG A 160 0.08 -12.46 1.07
C ARG A 160 0.71 -13.11 2.30
N GLY A 161 1.82 -13.84 2.10
CA GLY A 161 2.59 -14.44 3.19
C GLY A 161 3.56 -13.45 3.85
N ASP A 162 4.40 -13.96 4.76
CA ASP A 162 5.58 -13.28 5.32
C ASP A 162 6.85 -13.62 4.52
N ILE A 163 7.78 -12.67 4.33
CA ILE A 163 8.98 -12.88 3.50
C ILE A 163 9.95 -13.72 4.34
N PRO A 164 10.36 -14.91 3.87
CA PRO A 164 11.43 -15.66 4.54
C PRO A 164 12.71 -14.82 4.62
N ASN A 165 13.39 -14.82 5.77
CA ASN A 165 14.56 -13.96 6.03
C ASN A 165 15.71 -14.16 5.01
N ASP A 166 15.86 -15.36 4.45
CA ASP A 166 16.82 -15.70 3.40
C ASP A 166 16.46 -15.05 2.06
N VAL A 167 15.17 -15.02 1.70
CA VAL A 167 14.68 -14.30 0.51
C VAL A 167 14.86 -12.79 0.70
N LEU A 168 14.56 -12.25 1.88
CA LEU A 168 14.79 -10.84 2.21
C LEU A 168 16.26 -10.46 2.04
N TYR A 169 17.18 -11.29 2.54
CA TYR A 169 18.62 -11.05 2.42
C TYR A 169 19.09 -11.08 0.97
N SER A 170 18.59 -12.03 0.16
CA SER A 170 18.91 -12.10 -1.27
C SER A 170 18.39 -10.88 -2.05
N LEU A 171 17.20 -10.38 -1.69
CA LEU A 171 16.60 -9.21 -2.29
C LEU A 171 17.35 -7.92 -1.93
N LEU A 172 17.78 -7.80 -0.67
CA LEU A 172 18.64 -6.70 -0.22
C LEU A 172 19.98 -6.70 -0.96
N LEU A 173 20.64 -7.85 -1.08
CA LEU A 173 21.90 -7.99 -1.83
C LEU A 173 21.75 -7.69 -3.32
N GLN A 174 20.63 -8.09 -3.94
CA GLN A 174 20.38 -7.77 -5.34
C GLN A 174 20.15 -6.27 -5.52
N THR A 175 19.36 -5.66 -4.63
CA THR A 175 19.11 -4.21 -4.62
C THR A 175 20.41 -3.43 -4.44
N GLU A 176 21.30 -3.90 -3.56
CA GLU A 176 22.63 -3.32 -3.36
C GLU A 176 23.47 -3.36 -4.64
N ARG A 177 23.52 -4.50 -5.34
CA ARG A 177 24.24 -4.61 -6.63
C ARG A 177 23.65 -3.73 -7.73
N GLU A 178 22.33 -3.63 -7.81
CA GLU A 178 21.66 -2.77 -8.79
C GLU A 178 21.97 -1.29 -8.49
N MET A 179 21.95 -0.90 -7.21
CA MET A 179 22.37 0.42 -6.76
C MET A 179 23.84 0.70 -7.08
N GLU A 180 24.75 -0.23 -6.82
CA GLU A 180 26.17 -0.10 -7.16
C GLU A 180 26.38 0.06 -8.68
N SER A 181 25.66 -0.71 -9.50
CA SER A 181 25.70 -0.58 -10.96
C SER A 181 25.22 0.80 -11.40
N LEU A 182 24.16 1.32 -10.79
CA LEU A 182 23.62 2.64 -11.09
C LEU A 182 24.59 3.76 -10.68
N VAL A 183 25.23 3.63 -9.51
CA VAL A 183 26.28 4.55 -9.05
C VAL A 183 27.48 4.52 -9.99
N ALA A 184 27.90 3.33 -10.45
CA ALA A 184 29.01 3.20 -11.39
C ALA A 184 28.68 3.83 -12.76
N ALA A 185 27.46 3.66 -13.26
CA ALA A 185 27.00 4.32 -14.49
C ALA A 185 27.00 5.85 -14.34
N ASN A 186 26.41 6.36 -13.27
CA ASN A 186 26.38 7.80 -12.99
C ASN A 186 27.80 8.39 -12.81
N THR A 187 28.72 7.62 -12.22
CA THR A 187 30.12 8.06 -12.04
C THR A 187 30.82 8.20 -13.39
N ARG A 188 30.60 7.26 -14.32
CA ARG A 188 31.13 7.35 -15.69
C ARG A 188 30.54 8.54 -16.45
N ASP A 189 29.24 8.79 -16.31
CA ASP A 189 28.59 9.92 -16.95
C ASP A 189 29.13 11.26 -16.41
N ILE A 190 29.40 11.35 -15.11
CA ILE A 190 30.05 12.51 -14.49
C ILE A 190 31.48 12.70 -15.03
N GLU A 191 32.25 11.62 -15.22
CA GLU A 191 33.59 11.70 -15.81
C GLU A 191 33.55 12.16 -17.27
N LEU A 192 32.62 11.63 -18.07
CA LEU A 192 32.40 12.07 -19.45
C LEU A 192 31.98 13.54 -19.54
N LEU A 193 31.09 13.99 -18.65
CA LEU A 193 30.68 15.39 -18.57
C LEU A 193 31.85 16.29 -18.16
N LYS A 194 32.72 15.84 -17.24
CA LYS A 194 33.93 16.58 -16.88
C LYS A 194 34.90 16.71 -18.05
N GLU A 195 35.11 15.64 -18.82
CA GLU A 195 35.96 15.67 -20.01
C GLU A 195 35.39 16.57 -21.11
N GLN A 196 34.07 16.54 -21.33
CA GLN A 196 33.39 17.47 -22.24
C GLN A 196 33.54 18.92 -21.78
N ASN A 197 33.41 19.20 -20.48
CA ASN A 197 33.58 20.55 -19.93
C ASN A 197 35.03 21.07 -20.07
N VAL A 198 36.03 20.19 -19.96
CA VAL A 198 37.45 20.52 -20.21
C VAL A 198 37.70 20.80 -21.69
N SER A 199 37.06 20.06 -22.60
CA SER A 199 37.16 20.28 -24.05
C SER A 199 36.51 21.62 -24.48
N LEU A 200 35.37 21.98 -23.86
CA LEU A 200 34.71 23.27 -24.04
C LEU A 200 35.54 24.44 -23.47
N GLY A 201 36.36 24.20 -22.44
CA GLY A 201 37.31 25.19 -21.93
C GLY A 201 38.49 25.48 -22.86
N HIS A 202 38.76 24.64 -23.87
CA HIS A 202 39.88 24.80 -24.82
C HIS A 202 39.47 25.35 -26.19
N GLN A 203 38.19 25.29 -26.56
CA GLN A 203 37.65 26.06 -27.67
C GLN A 203 36.94 27.27 -27.08
N GLY A 204 37.51 28.46 -27.25
CA GLY A 204 36.86 29.71 -26.87
C GLY A 204 35.58 29.95 -27.68
N SER A 205 34.50 29.22 -27.39
CA SER A 205 33.14 29.62 -27.71
C SER A 205 32.78 30.73 -26.74
N THR A 206 32.48 31.89 -27.30
CA THR A 206 32.02 33.06 -26.55
C THR A 206 30.87 32.67 -25.63
N ILE A 207 30.95 33.12 -24.37
CA ILE A 207 29.96 32.90 -23.29
C ILE A 207 28.51 33.24 -23.73
N ASP A 208 28.35 33.98 -24.82
CA ASP A 208 27.09 34.35 -25.44
C ASP A 208 26.40 33.20 -26.22
N ASP A 209 27.16 32.26 -26.80
CA ASP A 209 26.59 31.16 -27.60
C ASP A 209 26.03 30.04 -26.71
N VAL A 210 26.67 29.79 -25.56
CA VAL A 210 26.19 28.82 -24.55
C VAL A 210 24.92 29.32 -23.87
N LYS A 211 24.82 30.63 -23.61
CA LYS A 211 23.58 31.26 -23.11
C LYS A 211 22.42 31.07 -24.09
N ALA A 212 22.67 31.16 -25.40
CA ALA A 212 21.63 31.01 -26.42
C ALA A 212 21.11 29.56 -26.55
N SER A 213 21.96 28.54 -26.33
CA SER A 213 21.53 27.14 -26.33
C SER A 213 20.74 26.74 -25.07
N ASP A 214 21.08 27.34 -23.92
CA ASP A 214 20.34 27.15 -22.66
C ASP A 214 18.97 27.87 -22.71
N GLU A 215 18.92 29.04 -23.36
CA GLU A 215 17.67 29.77 -23.62
C GLU A 215 16.74 29.05 -24.62
N PHE A 216 17.25 28.13 -25.45
CA PHE A 216 16.46 27.41 -26.45
C PHE A 216 15.77 26.16 -25.88
N LEU A 217 16.33 25.52 -24.85
CA LEU A 217 15.68 24.40 -24.14
C LEU A 217 14.78 24.87 -22.97
N LEU A 218 14.97 26.09 -22.47
CA LEU A 218 14.13 26.72 -21.45
C LEU A 218 12.96 27.55 -22.00
N ARG A 219 12.76 27.62 -23.33
CA ARG A 219 11.59 28.26 -23.95
C ARG A 219 10.40 27.30 -24.12
N SER A 220 10.09 26.57 -23.07
CA SER A 220 8.72 26.23 -22.75
C SER A 220 8.23 27.31 -21.78
N ASN A 221 7.13 27.99 -22.07
CA ASN A 221 6.46 28.95 -21.17
C ASN A 221 5.89 28.29 -19.90
N THR A 222 6.47 27.18 -19.44
CA THR A 222 6.06 26.45 -18.24
C THR A 222 6.75 27.06 -17.03
N VAL A 223 5.96 27.74 -16.20
CA VAL A 223 6.34 28.09 -14.82
C VAL A 223 6.79 26.79 -14.14
N ALA A 224 7.99 26.78 -13.56
CA ALA A 224 8.51 25.63 -12.83
C ALA A 224 8.16 25.73 -11.33
N TRP A 225 8.10 24.59 -10.65
CA TRP A 225 7.90 24.58 -9.20
C TRP A 225 9.08 25.26 -8.46
N PRO A 226 8.83 25.99 -7.36
CA PRO A 226 9.90 26.68 -6.65
C PRO A 226 10.90 25.74 -5.97
N ALA A 227 12.08 26.29 -5.68
CA ALA A 227 13.21 25.62 -5.05
C ALA A 227 12.91 25.11 -3.64
N GLY A 228 13.55 24.01 -3.28
CA GLY A 228 13.59 23.47 -1.93
C GLY A 228 13.14 22.01 -1.84
N GLU A 229 13.22 21.46 -0.63
CA GLU A 229 12.67 20.16 -0.30
C GLU A 229 11.40 20.37 0.51
N TYR A 230 10.29 19.87 0.00
CA TYR A 230 8.97 20.05 0.61
C TYR A 230 8.02 18.95 0.16
N ALA A 231 6.84 18.94 0.74
CA ALA A 231 5.78 18.06 0.35
C ALA A 231 4.44 18.81 0.26
N LEU A 232 3.61 18.38 -0.68
CA LEU A 232 2.22 18.82 -0.82
C LEU A 232 1.31 17.63 -0.53
N LEU A 233 0.09 17.89 -0.03
CA LEU A 233 -0.94 16.85 0.00
C LEU A 233 -1.28 16.43 -1.43
N GLN A 234 -1.45 15.14 -1.63
CA GLN A 234 -1.77 14.57 -2.93
C GLN A 234 -3.28 14.67 -3.20
N PRO A 235 -3.70 15.33 -4.31
CA PRO A 235 -5.06 15.23 -4.81
C PRO A 235 -5.44 13.83 -5.29
N ASN A 236 -6.73 13.57 -5.42
CA ASN A 236 -7.29 12.35 -5.99
C ASN A 236 -6.95 12.16 -7.48
N THR A 237 -6.50 13.21 -8.16
CA THR A 237 -5.95 13.19 -9.52
C THR A 237 -4.48 12.75 -9.58
N GLY A 238 -3.80 12.63 -8.45
CA GLY A 238 -2.37 12.33 -8.38
C GLY A 238 -1.50 13.55 -8.12
N CYS A 239 -0.18 13.36 -8.14
CA CYS A 239 0.77 14.45 -7.98
C CYS A 239 0.88 15.32 -9.23
N PRO A 240 1.28 16.61 -9.07
CA PRO A 240 1.55 17.46 -10.22
C PRO A 240 2.50 16.79 -11.22
N VAL A 241 2.14 16.85 -12.50
CA VAL A 241 2.93 16.24 -13.59
C VAL A 241 4.14 17.13 -13.89
N ASP A 242 5.15 17.04 -13.03
CA ASP A 242 6.38 17.82 -13.11
C ASP A 242 7.58 16.98 -12.64
N LEU A 243 8.76 17.25 -13.19
CA LEU A 243 10.01 16.59 -12.80
C LEU A 243 10.33 16.78 -11.31
N ALA A 244 9.87 17.89 -10.70
CA ALA A 244 10.02 18.16 -9.28
C ALA A 244 9.46 17.04 -8.39
N PHE A 245 8.40 16.34 -8.84
CA PHE A 245 7.73 15.28 -8.10
C PHE A 245 8.09 13.87 -8.61
N TYR A 246 9.04 13.74 -9.54
CA TYR A 246 9.44 12.44 -10.07
C TYR A 246 9.98 11.52 -8.97
N GLY A 247 9.35 10.35 -8.78
CA GLY A 247 9.66 9.40 -7.71
C GLY A 247 9.16 9.81 -6.31
N GLY A 248 8.56 10.99 -6.17
CA GLY A 248 8.05 11.56 -4.91
C GLY A 248 6.59 11.27 -4.61
N ASN A 249 5.91 10.49 -5.44
CA ASN A 249 4.45 10.25 -5.42
C ASN A 249 4.03 8.98 -4.66
N SER A 250 4.92 8.40 -3.86
CA SER A 250 4.67 7.17 -3.09
C SER A 250 4.42 7.42 -1.60
N GLY A 251 4.57 8.66 -1.15
CA GLY A 251 4.51 9.04 0.25
C GLY A 251 3.14 8.89 0.87
N TYR A 252 3.07 8.22 2.02
CA TYR A 252 1.86 8.25 2.84
C TYR A 252 2.15 8.15 4.34
N PHE A 253 1.27 8.77 5.13
CA PHE A 253 1.04 8.47 6.52
C PHE A 253 -0.28 7.71 6.66
N ARG A 254 -0.30 6.77 7.59
CA ARG A 254 -1.47 6.11 8.11
C ARG A 254 -1.45 6.32 9.61
N LEU A 255 -2.31 7.20 10.09
CA LEU A 255 -2.48 7.53 11.50
C LEU A 255 -3.52 6.59 12.08
N HIS A 256 -3.20 5.89 13.17
CA HIS A 256 -4.13 5.16 13.99
C HIS A 256 -4.85 6.16 14.88
N THR A 257 -6.04 6.53 14.45
CA THR A 257 -6.87 7.51 15.16
C THR A 257 -7.67 6.83 16.25
N GLU A 258 -8.31 7.64 17.09
CA GLU A 258 -9.16 7.20 18.20
C GLU A 258 -10.01 5.98 17.83
N SER A 259 -9.92 4.94 18.66
CA SER A 259 -10.58 3.66 18.41
C SER A 259 -11.37 3.12 19.61
N THR A 260 -11.53 3.90 20.68
CA THR A 260 -12.34 3.51 21.84
C THR A 260 -13.83 3.44 21.45
N GLU A 261 -14.52 2.43 21.96
CA GLU A 261 -15.99 2.25 21.82
C GLU A 261 -16.53 2.14 20.38
N ASP A 262 -15.69 1.81 19.38
CA ASP A 262 -16.08 1.71 17.97
C ASP A 262 -16.58 3.04 17.34
N PHE A 263 -16.36 4.18 17.99
CA PHE A 263 -16.68 5.51 17.48
C PHE A 263 -15.42 6.26 17.07
N ASN A 264 -15.52 7.00 15.97
CA ASN A 264 -14.44 7.86 15.49
C ASN A 264 -15.04 9.01 14.67
N ASN A 265 -14.65 10.24 15.01
CA ASN A 265 -15.13 11.49 14.43
C ASN A 265 -14.20 12.07 13.36
N ASN A 266 -13.33 11.24 12.76
CA ASN A 266 -12.59 11.65 11.58
C ASN A 266 -13.57 12.14 10.52
N THR A 267 -13.29 13.31 9.95
CA THR A 267 -14.13 13.88 8.91
C THR A 267 -13.31 14.74 7.96
N VAL A 268 -13.88 14.98 6.79
CA VAL A 268 -13.30 15.83 5.75
C VAL A 268 -14.41 16.67 5.14
N HIS A 269 -14.03 17.71 4.41
CA HIS A 269 -14.97 18.44 3.59
C HIS A 269 -15.75 17.48 2.66
N GLY A 270 -17.08 17.65 2.56
CA GLY A 270 -17.96 16.69 1.89
C GLY A 270 -17.69 16.48 0.39
N GLN A 271 -16.96 17.40 -0.25
CA GLN A 271 -16.50 17.30 -1.64
C GLN A 271 -14.98 17.35 -1.74
N THR A 272 -14.29 16.75 -0.77
CA THR A 272 -12.82 16.79 -0.75
C THR A 272 -12.20 16.12 -1.97
N HIS A 273 -11.12 16.72 -2.45
CA HIS A 273 -10.28 16.18 -3.52
C HIS A 273 -9.03 15.47 -2.99
N LEU A 274 -8.95 15.12 -1.70
CA LEU A 274 -7.82 14.37 -1.16
C LEU A 274 -7.72 12.97 -1.76
N SER A 275 -6.49 12.48 -1.93
CA SER A 275 -6.25 11.14 -2.47
C SER A 275 -6.81 10.03 -1.57
N GLN A 276 -7.49 9.07 -2.20
CA GLN A 276 -8.12 7.94 -1.52
C GLN A 276 -7.15 6.78 -1.22
N PRO A 277 -7.46 5.89 -0.26
CA PRO A 277 -8.48 6.08 0.77
C PRO A 277 -8.05 7.18 1.74
N ILE A 278 -8.99 7.98 2.23
CA ILE A 278 -8.72 9.01 3.26
C ILE A 278 -8.93 8.44 4.67
N MET A 279 -9.96 7.62 4.85
CA MET A 279 -10.30 6.98 6.12
C MET A 279 -10.54 5.49 5.90
N MET A 280 -10.19 4.65 6.88
CA MET A 280 -10.42 3.20 6.82
C MET A 280 -10.66 2.64 8.22
N LYS A 281 -11.62 1.72 8.35
CA LYS A 281 -11.79 0.89 9.56
C LYS A 281 -11.28 -0.52 9.28
N SER A 282 -10.50 -1.09 10.20
CA SER A 282 -10.06 -2.48 10.15
C SER A 282 -10.20 -3.13 11.53
N GLY A 283 -11.19 -4.00 11.69
CA GLY A 283 -11.59 -4.47 13.02
C GLY A 283 -12.13 -3.31 13.85
N SER A 284 -11.65 -3.16 15.07
CA SER A 284 -11.98 -2.02 15.95
C SER A 284 -11.11 -0.78 15.70
N LYS A 285 -10.15 -0.82 14.77
CA LYS A 285 -9.17 0.25 14.56
C LYS A 285 -9.60 1.21 13.45
N PHE A 286 -9.50 2.51 13.71
CA PHE A 286 -9.74 3.56 12.73
C PHE A 286 -8.42 4.16 12.24
N PHE A 287 -8.36 4.44 10.94
CA PHE A 287 -7.17 5.00 10.31
C PHE A 287 -7.50 6.23 9.48
N PHE A 288 -6.67 7.26 9.60
CA PHE A 288 -6.63 8.41 8.71
C PHE A 288 -5.39 8.37 7.83
N PHE A 289 -5.56 8.55 6.53
CA PHE A 289 -4.49 8.48 5.55
C PHE A 289 -4.21 9.86 4.96
N LEU A 290 -2.94 10.26 5.02
CA LEU A 290 -2.43 11.41 4.29
C LEU A 290 -1.46 10.91 3.23
N ARG A 291 -1.63 11.36 1.99
CA ARG A 291 -0.74 11.02 0.87
C ARG A 291 -0.05 12.28 0.38
N PHE A 292 1.17 12.12 -0.09
CA PHE A 292 2.05 13.25 -0.35
C PHE A 292 2.72 13.19 -1.71
N CYS A 293 2.89 14.37 -2.28
CA CYS A 293 3.74 14.65 -3.42
C CYS A 293 4.99 15.32 -2.89
N VAL A 294 6.10 14.58 -2.86
CA VAL A 294 7.33 15.01 -2.18
C VAL A 294 8.40 15.40 -3.18
N VAL A 295 8.88 16.64 -3.06
CA VAL A 295 10.07 17.11 -3.77
C VAL A 295 11.29 16.69 -2.97
N THR A 296 12.03 15.70 -3.49
CA THR A 296 13.17 15.07 -2.81
C THR A 296 14.53 15.65 -3.22
N LYS A 297 14.55 16.51 -4.24
CA LYS A 297 15.76 17.16 -4.77
C LYS A 297 15.40 18.56 -5.23
N VAL A 298 16.37 19.46 -5.24
CA VAL A 298 16.20 20.80 -5.79
C VAL A 298 16.26 20.72 -7.32
N PHE A 299 15.14 21.00 -7.99
CA PHE A 299 15.01 20.98 -9.46
C PHE A 299 14.95 22.37 -10.10
N SER A 300 14.92 23.41 -9.27
CA SER A 300 14.74 24.81 -9.66
C SER A 300 15.42 25.70 -8.64
N ASP A 301 15.93 26.85 -9.08
CA ASP A 301 16.45 27.92 -8.21
C ASP A 301 15.42 29.04 -7.99
N LEU A 302 14.19 28.87 -8.49
CA LEU A 302 13.15 29.88 -8.36
C LEU A 302 12.71 30.02 -6.89
N PRO A 303 12.67 31.23 -6.34
CA PRO A 303 12.17 31.44 -4.99
C PRO A 303 10.65 31.21 -4.93
N TRP A 304 10.17 30.78 -3.77
CA TRP A 304 8.72 30.73 -3.53
C TRP A 304 8.13 32.15 -3.56
N PRO A 305 6.98 32.35 -4.24
CA PRO A 305 6.34 33.66 -4.33
C PRO A 305 5.84 34.12 -2.97
N LYS A 306 5.96 35.42 -2.68
CA LYS A 306 5.39 36.05 -1.47
C LYS A 306 3.89 35.80 -1.39
N GLY A 307 3.37 35.53 -0.18
CA GLY A 307 1.98 35.12 -0.02
C GLY A 307 1.62 34.65 1.39
N SER A 308 0.42 34.07 1.48
CA SER A 308 -0.19 33.57 2.72
C SER A 308 -0.63 32.11 2.55
N TYR A 309 0.28 31.16 2.78
CA TYR A 309 0.02 29.73 2.64
C TYR A 309 1.07 28.89 3.37
N CYS A 310 0.74 27.62 3.66
CA CYS A 310 1.72 26.65 4.15
C CYS A 310 1.84 25.42 3.25
N ILE A 311 2.97 24.73 3.39
CA ILE A 311 3.30 23.43 2.79
C ILE A 311 3.91 22.54 3.87
N HIS A 312 4.03 21.24 3.60
CA HIS A 312 4.81 20.37 4.48
C HIS A 312 6.31 20.54 4.22
N THR A 313 7.10 20.50 5.29
CA THR A 313 8.57 20.39 5.17
C THR A 313 8.95 18.99 4.72
N LYS A 314 10.05 18.87 3.96
CA LYS A 314 10.77 17.62 3.81
C LYS A 314 12.00 17.66 4.73
N GLY A 315 12.01 16.81 5.75
CA GLY A 315 13.02 16.89 6.81
C GLY A 315 12.77 18.04 7.79
N SER A 316 13.82 18.58 8.39
CA SER A 316 13.72 19.55 9.50
C SER A 316 13.94 21.02 9.11
N ARG A 317 14.10 21.34 7.82
CA ARG A 317 14.39 22.69 7.35
C ARG A 317 13.40 23.14 6.29
N CYS A 318 12.85 24.34 6.49
CA CYS A 318 11.96 24.94 5.52
C CYS A 318 12.69 25.51 4.29
N PRO A 319 12.04 25.55 3.12
CA PRO A 319 12.49 26.36 2.00
C PRO A 319 12.70 27.82 2.41
N ALA A 320 13.57 28.52 1.67
CA ALA A 320 13.92 29.90 1.99
C ALA A 320 12.68 30.81 2.05
N GLY A 321 12.58 31.60 3.12
CA GLY A 321 11.49 32.56 3.32
C GLY A 321 10.24 32.00 4.01
N PHE A 322 10.23 30.72 4.40
CA PHE A 322 9.18 30.14 5.24
C PHE A 322 9.58 30.07 6.71
N SER A 323 8.59 30.16 7.57
CA SER A 323 8.69 29.92 9.01
C SER A 323 8.22 28.50 9.33
N TYR A 324 8.98 27.83 10.19
CA TYR A 324 8.66 26.47 10.64
C TYR A 324 7.49 26.45 11.64
N GLY A 325 6.66 25.42 11.56
CA GLY A 325 5.74 25.04 12.62
C GLY A 325 5.47 23.54 12.68
N LYS A 326 4.86 23.12 13.78
CA LYS A 326 4.56 21.72 14.09
C LYS A 326 3.20 21.60 14.77
N ILE A 327 2.41 20.66 14.29
CA ILE A 327 1.27 20.09 15.01
C ILE A 327 1.68 18.67 15.42
N TYR A 328 1.71 18.38 16.71
CA TYR A 328 1.80 17.03 17.24
C TYR A 328 0.38 16.51 17.42
N LEU A 329 0.09 15.37 16.78
CA LEU A 329 -1.15 14.62 16.93
C LEU A 329 -0.91 13.51 17.95
N ASP A 330 -1.62 13.57 19.07
CA ASP A 330 -1.61 12.50 20.06
C ASP A 330 -2.55 11.39 19.58
N THR A 331 -2.10 10.61 18.61
CA THR A 331 -2.82 9.47 18.03
C THR A 331 -3.07 8.37 19.07
N GLU A 332 -3.94 7.40 18.77
CA GLU A 332 -4.34 6.31 19.67
C GLU A 332 -3.15 5.64 20.38
N ASP A 333 -3.16 5.67 21.72
CA ASP A 333 -2.08 5.14 22.55
C ASP A 333 -2.07 3.61 22.59
N HIS A 334 -3.24 2.97 22.54
CA HIS A 334 -3.36 1.53 22.79
C HIS A 334 -3.07 0.70 21.53
N LEU A 335 -1.94 -0.02 21.54
CA LEU A 335 -1.45 -0.78 20.38
C LEU A 335 -1.42 0.10 19.11
N ASN A 336 -0.86 1.31 19.28
CA ASN A 336 -0.71 2.30 18.23
C ASN A 336 -0.16 1.62 16.96
N ALA A 337 -0.90 1.80 15.87
CA ALA A 337 -0.60 1.20 14.57
C ALA A 337 -0.29 2.27 13.52
N ASP A 338 0.24 3.42 13.93
CA ASP A 338 0.79 4.40 13.02
C ASP A 338 1.79 3.76 12.07
N LEU A 339 1.69 4.13 10.80
CA LEU A 339 2.56 3.62 9.75
C LEU A 339 2.84 4.74 8.75
N TYR A 340 4.00 4.67 8.14
CA TYR A 340 4.34 5.49 7.00
C TYR A 340 4.96 4.62 5.92
N GLY A 341 4.98 5.10 4.68
CA GLY A 341 5.64 4.41 3.58
C GLY A 341 5.94 5.33 2.41
N GLY A 342 6.87 4.90 1.56
CA GLY A 342 7.36 5.70 0.43
C GLY A 342 8.09 6.97 0.87
N ASN A 343 8.10 7.98 -0.01
CA ASN A 343 8.74 9.26 0.26
C ASN A 343 7.81 10.17 1.06
N VAL A 344 8.04 10.31 2.36
CA VAL A 344 7.20 11.13 3.25
C VAL A 344 7.83 12.48 3.62
N PRO A 345 7.05 13.47 4.08
CA PRO A 345 7.60 14.75 4.50
C PRO A 345 8.57 14.61 5.69
N PHE A 346 8.16 13.91 6.74
CA PHE A 346 8.94 13.74 7.96
C PHE A 346 8.56 12.44 8.71
N TYR A 347 9.29 12.08 9.76
CA TYR A 347 8.97 10.98 10.67
C TYR A 347 9.25 11.41 12.12
N PRO A 348 8.36 11.14 13.10
CA PRO A 348 7.17 10.27 13.05
C PRO A 348 5.94 10.86 12.33
N PRO A 349 4.97 10.04 11.89
CA PRO A 349 3.78 10.50 11.18
C PRO A 349 2.82 11.35 12.04
N SER A 350 2.85 11.18 13.37
CA SER A 350 2.16 12.02 14.35
C SER A 350 2.72 13.46 14.43
N ASP A 351 3.92 13.69 13.89
CA ASP A 351 4.53 15.02 13.77
C ASP A 351 4.21 15.63 12.41
N LEU A 352 3.11 16.38 12.32
CA LEU A 352 2.81 17.18 11.13
C LEU A 352 3.63 18.46 11.14
N LEU A 353 4.67 18.48 10.31
CA LEU A 353 5.59 19.61 10.21
C LEU A 353 5.26 20.49 9.00
N PHE A 354 5.21 21.81 9.23
CA PHE A 354 4.79 22.81 8.25
C PHE A 354 5.87 23.87 8.04
N CYS A 355 5.85 24.41 6.83
CA CYS A 355 6.54 25.62 6.44
C CYS A 355 5.48 26.62 5.98
N CYS A 356 5.34 27.72 6.70
CA CYS A 356 4.33 28.74 6.43
C CYS A 356 4.94 30.07 5.98
N LYS A 357 4.28 30.71 5.01
CA LYS A 357 4.49 32.10 4.63
C LYS A 357 3.25 32.91 4.97
N ALA A 358 3.48 34.15 5.40
CA ALA A 358 2.46 35.15 5.67
C ALA A 358 3.03 36.57 5.43
N ASP A 359 3.75 36.73 4.31
CA ASP A 359 4.48 37.97 3.98
C ASP A 359 3.83 38.80 2.86
N GLN A 360 2.63 38.40 2.43
CA GLN A 360 1.77 39.17 1.53
C GLN A 360 0.30 38.75 1.71
N ASP A 361 -0.62 39.64 1.33
CA ASP A 361 -2.05 39.41 1.37
C ASP A 361 -2.47 38.27 0.43
N ALA A 362 -3.33 37.36 0.92
CA ALA A 362 -3.81 36.19 0.20
C ALA A 362 -4.55 36.54 -1.11
N GLN A 363 -5.11 37.75 -1.24
CA GLN A 363 -5.77 38.20 -2.47
C GLN A 363 -4.81 38.70 -3.53
N THR A 364 -3.51 38.83 -3.25
CA THR A 364 -2.55 39.13 -4.30
C THR A 364 -2.18 37.82 -4.99
N PRO A 365 -2.52 37.61 -6.28
CA PRO A 365 -2.30 36.33 -6.93
C PRO A 365 -0.82 35.98 -7.00
N ILE A 366 -0.48 34.73 -6.67
CA ILE A 366 0.86 34.18 -6.88
C ILE A 366 0.89 33.35 -8.16
N THR A 367 2.07 33.28 -8.77
CA THR A 367 2.30 32.42 -9.93
C THR A 367 2.94 31.11 -9.45
N LEU A 368 2.25 30.00 -9.69
CA LEU A 368 2.72 28.63 -9.51
C LEU A 368 2.36 27.82 -10.77
N PRO A 369 2.95 26.63 -11.00
CA PRO A 369 2.58 25.78 -12.12
C PRO A 369 1.09 25.36 -12.05
N THR A 370 0.37 25.49 -13.16
CA THR A 370 -1.10 25.34 -13.22
C THR A 370 -1.57 24.12 -14.03
N ASP A 371 -0.64 23.32 -14.57
CA ASP A 371 -0.96 22.18 -15.41
C ASP A 371 -1.60 21.01 -14.66
N SER A 372 -1.51 21.00 -13.32
CA SER A 372 -2.08 19.96 -12.48
C SER A 372 -2.68 20.55 -11.20
N PRO A 373 -3.76 19.96 -10.65
CA PRO A 373 -4.28 20.36 -9.36
C PRO A 373 -3.28 20.13 -8.22
N PHE A 374 -3.37 20.93 -7.16
CA PHE A 374 -2.54 20.78 -5.97
C PHE A 374 -3.22 21.36 -4.73
N TYR A 375 -2.66 21.04 -3.57
CA TYR A 375 -3.08 21.60 -2.28
C TYR A 375 -2.03 22.55 -1.71
N LEU A 376 -2.50 23.64 -1.11
CA LEU A 376 -1.76 24.38 -0.08
C LEU A 376 -2.61 24.40 1.19
N TYR A 377 -1.98 24.66 2.34
CA TYR A 377 -2.71 24.89 3.58
C TYR A 377 -3.09 26.35 3.73
N ARG A 378 -4.30 26.58 4.23
CA ARG A 378 -4.83 27.93 4.48
C ARG A 378 -4.13 28.54 5.68
N ILE A 379 -3.86 29.84 5.62
CA ILE A 379 -3.38 30.62 6.78
C ILE A 379 -3.95 32.03 6.69
N GLY A 380 -4.42 32.56 7.82
CA GLY A 380 -4.91 33.94 7.90
C GLY A 380 -6.37 34.13 7.46
N GLY A 381 -7.20 33.08 7.53
CA GLY A 381 -8.64 33.20 7.32
C GLY A 381 -9.12 33.09 5.87
N ARG A 382 -8.21 32.89 4.90
CA ARG A 382 -8.54 32.81 3.47
C ARG A 382 -7.46 32.07 2.67
N CYS A 383 -7.86 31.37 1.61
CA CYS A 383 -6.91 30.79 0.66
C CYS A 383 -6.18 31.83 -0.21
N GLN A 384 -4.90 31.56 -0.46
CA GLN A 384 -4.04 32.32 -1.38
C GLN A 384 -4.58 32.26 -2.82
N GLU A 385 -4.78 33.38 -3.49
CA GLU A 385 -5.11 33.40 -4.92
C GLU A 385 -3.91 32.91 -5.74
N VAL A 386 -4.15 31.98 -6.68
CA VAL A 386 -3.14 31.49 -7.63
C VAL A 386 -3.58 31.89 -9.03
N GLU A 387 -2.70 32.57 -9.77
CA GLU A 387 -2.99 33.02 -11.12
C GLU A 387 -3.34 31.84 -12.03
N GLY A 388 -4.48 31.92 -12.72
CA GLY A 388 -4.95 30.88 -13.64
C GLY A 388 -5.63 29.66 -12.99
N MET A 389 -5.81 29.64 -11.66
CA MET A 389 -6.46 28.53 -10.93
C MET A 389 -7.68 29.01 -10.15
N ASP A 390 -8.70 28.15 -10.04
CA ASP A 390 -9.79 28.28 -9.09
C ASP A 390 -9.42 27.59 -7.78
N VAL A 391 -9.90 28.14 -6.66
CA VAL A 391 -9.64 27.62 -5.32
C VAL A 391 -10.93 27.17 -4.64
N THR A 392 -10.88 25.97 -4.05
CA THR A 392 -11.93 25.43 -3.18
C THR A 392 -11.38 25.32 -1.76
N GLU A 393 -12.03 25.99 -0.81
CA GLU A 393 -11.68 25.83 0.61
C GLU A 393 -12.20 24.49 1.12
N GLU A 394 -11.30 23.70 1.70
CA GLU A 394 -11.60 22.38 2.25
C GLU A 394 -11.04 22.28 3.68
N PHE A 395 -11.38 21.19 4.36
CA PHE A 395 -10.79 20.88 5.66
C PHE A 395 -10.64 19.37 5.82
N MET A 396 -9.74 19.00 6.72
CA MET A 396 -9.67 17.66 7.31
C MET A 396 -9.73 17.80 8.84
N ALA A 397 -10.41 16.89 9.50
CA ALA A 397 -10.47 16.81 10.95
C ALA A 397 -10.12 15.39 11.37
N ILE A 398 -9.09 15.30 12.21
CA ILE A 398 -8.51 14.05 12.68
C ILE A 398 -8.90 13.89 14.14
N ASP A 399 -9.61 12.80 14.44
CA ASP A 399 -10.02 12.41 15.78
C ASP A 399 -8.86 11.66 16.46
N THR A 400 -8.15 12.38 17.32
CA THR A 400 -6.98 11.89 18.06
C THR A 400 -7.42 11.32 19.41
N GLU A 401 -6.49 10.90 20.27
CA GLU A 401 -6.74 10.21 21.53
C GLU A 401 -7.76 10.94 22.45
N ASN A 402 -8.77 10.23 22.94
CA ASN A 402 -9.77 10.78 23.86
C ASN A 402 -9.28 10.84 25.32
N PHE A 403 -8.33 10.01 25.71
CA PHE A 403 -7.83 9.89 27.08
C PHE A 403 -6.46 10.54 27.26
N ILE A 404 -6.37 11.58 28.10
CA ILE A 404 -5.11 12.28 28.41
C ILE A 404 -4.44 12.82 27.13
N ASN A 405 -5.25 13.42 26.24
CA ASN A 405 -4.77 13.98 24.98
C ASN A 405 -3.68 15.05 25.17
N GLN A 406 -2.54 14.86 24.50
CA GLN A 406 -1.35 15.73 24.52
C GLN A 406 -1.09 16.43 23.19
N ASN A 407 -2.12 16.58 22.35
CA ASN A 407 -2.08 17.40 21.13
C ASN A 407 -1.40 18.73 21.44
N SER A 408 -0.43 19.11 20.61
CA SER A 408 0.31 20.33 20.85
C SER A 408 0.74 21.02 19.56
N VAL A 409 0.93 22.33 19.67
CA VAL A 409 1.26 23.21 18.56
C VAL A 409 2.48 24.05 18.89
N SER A 410 3.31 24.30 17.87
CA SER A 410 4.42 25.25 17.99
C SER A 410 4.78 25.87 16.64
N GLY A 411 5.33 27.09 16.68
CA GLY A 411 5.79 27.78 15.48
C GLY A 411 4.67 28.38 14.61
N SER A 412 4.94 28.54 13.32
CA SER A 412 4.00 29.09 12.33
C SER A 412 3.18 27.98 11.69
N LEU A 413 1.86 28.07 11.82
CA LEU A 413 0.94 26.98 11.50
C LEU A 413 -0.10 27.40 10.47
N PRO A 414 -0.65 26.44 9.71
CA PRO A 414 -1.88 26.70 8.97
C PRO A 414 -3.03 27.02 9.94
N ASP A 415 -4.14 27.53 9.40
CA ASP A 415 -5.36 27.69 10.15
C ASP A 415 -5.81 26.30 10.65
N SER A 416 -5.70 26.12 11.96
CA SER A 416 -5.98 24.86 12.65
C SER A 416 -6.74 25.11 13.95
N ASP A 417 -7.67 24.22 14.26
CA ASP A 417 -8.40 24.20 15.52
C ASP A 417 -8.08 22.87 16.24
N LEU A 418 -7.50 22.97 17.44
CA LEU A 418 -7.21 21.85 18.31
C LEU A 418 -8.30 21.78 19.39
N GLY A 419 -9.54 21.54 18.97
CA GLY A 419 -10.74 21.68 19.82
C GLY A 419 -10.65 20.94 21.16
N ALA A 420 -11.60 21.23 22.06
CA ALA A 420 -11.63 20.65 23.42
C ALA A 420 -11.90 19.13 23.46
N ASP A 421 -12.26 18.52 22.33
CA ASP A 421 -12.77 17.14 22.22
C ASP A 421 -11.86 16.25 21.36
N SER A 422 -10.53 16.39 21.49
CA SER A 422 -9.56 15.52 20.79
C SER A 422 -9.57 15.56 19.26
N ILE A 423 -10.28 16.51 18.66
CA ILE A 423 -10.35 16.67 17.20
C ILE A 423 -9.40 17.79 16.75
N VAL A 424 -8.48 17.46 15.86
CA VAL A 424 -7.59 18.42 15.22
C VAL A 424 -8.08 18.70 13.80
N ARG A 425 -8.63 19.89 13.59
CA ARG A 425 -9.10 20.37 12.29
C ARG A 425 -8.03 21.24 11.64
N ILE A 426 -7.74 20.97 10.37
CA ILE A 426 -6.76 21.71 9.56
C ILE A 426 -7.42 22.14 8.25
N GLU A 427 -7.23 23.40 7.89
CA GLU A 427 -7.87 24.06 6.76
C GLU A 427 -6.97 23.99 5.50
N LEU A 428 -7.59 23.65 4.38
CA LEU A 428 -6.94 23.31 3.12
C LEU A 428 -7.45 24.20 1.98
N CYS A 429 -6.61 24.41 0.98
CA CYS A 429 -6.93 25.11 -0.25
C CYS A 429 -6.63 24.18 -1.43
N TYR A 430 -7.67 23.69 -2.08
CA TYR A 430 -7.54 22.88 -3.29
C TYR A 430 -7.56 23.79 -4.52
N TYR A 431 -6.51 23.74 -5.33
CA TYR A 431 -6.40 24.51 -6.56
C TYR A 431 -6.61 23.62 -7.77
N SER A 432 -7.47 24.06 -8.68
CA SER A 432 -7.71 23.38 -9.96
C SER A 432 -7.77 24.39 -11.10
N LYS A 433 -7.50 23.93 -12.31
CA LYS A 433 -7.46 24.80 -13.49
C LYS A 433 -8.84 25.40 -13.76
N LYS A 434 -8.85 26.71 -14.06
CA LYS A 434 -10.04 27.46 -14.50
C LYS A 434 -10.64 26.93 -15.80
#